data_AF-A0A853JCN4-F1
#
_entry.id   AF-A0A853JCN4-F1
#
_cell.length_a   1.000
_cell.length_b   1.000
_cell.length_c   1.000
_cell.angle_alpha   90.00
_cell.angle_beta   90.00
_cell.angle_gamma   90.00
#
_symmetry.space_group_name_H-M   'P 1'
#
loop_
_entity.id
_entity.type
_entity.pdbx_description
1 polymer ?
#
loop_
_entity_poly.entity_id
_entity_poly.type
_entity_poly.pdbx_seq_one_letter_code
_entity_poly.pdbx_strand_id
1 'polypeptide(L)'
;MKNNTLAIALASLLVGGVAVAAFQNNSRDTGAEADAALSGDAAIEDAIAEDGAGRLEYAEVLDVAAVTERQDLYATVIGSEPVRETTTSSSPRQVCEDVVVQERLPERDGNVGGTVAGAVIGGLVGNQVGGGNGRKLATAAGATAGGFIGNRVDRNHVGGRVVERVDRQCRTVQDTSQSSRVVAYNVTYRDPDGSTGTLRTDSKPAEKIKLGTEDVPVAWDVTYRYDGRERTVRMAQEPGERLPVLDGQVVTQTAALDDGTTRQ
;
A
#
# COMPACT_ATOMS: atom_id res chain seq x y z
N MET A 1 -8.32 -2.87 -20.71
CA MET A 1 -8.85 -4.24 -20.87
C MET A 1 -8.25 -5.07 -19.74
N LYS A 2 -8.92 -5.62 -18.73
CA LYS A 2 -10.33 -5.91 -18.40
C LYS A 2 -10.47 -5.73 -16.89
N ASN A 3 -11.55 -5.09 -16.44
CA ASN A 3 -11.95 -5.03 -15.04
C ASN A 3 -12.81 -6.27 -14.76
N ASN A 4 -12.51 -7.01 -13.68
CA ASN A 4 -13.39 -8.06 -13.17
C ASN A 4 -13.97 -7.62 -11.83
N THR A 5 -15.13 -6.97 -11.92
CA THR A 5 -16.10 -6.78 -10.84
C THR A 5 -16.78 -8.11 -10.53
N LEU A 6 -16.78 -8.55 -9.27
CA LEU A 6 -17.56 -9.72 -8.86
C LEU A 6 -18.39 -9.43 -7.60
N ALA A 7 -19.68 -9.34 -7.91
CA ALA A 7 -20.91 -9.50 -7.15
C ALA A 7 -20.89 -9.65 -5.62
N ILE A 8 -21.74 -8.81 -5.03
CA ILE A 8 -22.38 -8.84 -3.73
C ILE A 8 -23.14 -10.16 -3.52
N ALA A 9 -22.90 -10.83 -2.40
CA ALA A 9 -23.78 -11.86 -1.86
C ALA A 9 -24.28 -11.42 -0.48
N LEU A 10 -25.49 -10.87 -0.45
CA LEU A 10 -26.27 -10.68 0.78
C LEU A 10 -26.88 -12.03 1.16
N ALA A 11 -26.41 -12.63 2.24
CA ALA A 11 -27.05 -13.77 2.88
C ALA A 11 -27.46 -13.37 4.30
N SER A 12 -28.77 -13.41 4.48
CA SER A 12 -29.58 -13.07 5.62
C SER A 12 -29.47 -14.04 6.80
N LEU A 13 -29.88 -13.52 7.97
CA LEU A 13 -30.59 -14.19 9.07
C LEU A 13 -29.79 -15.17 9.96
N LEU A 14 -29.51 -14.71 11.19
CA LEU A 14 -29.51 -15.57 12.38
C LEU A 14 -29.97 -14.74 13.58
N VAL A 15 -31.27 -14.81 13.84
CA VAL A 15 -31.89 -14.41 15.10
C VAL A 15 -31.50 -15.48 16.12
N GLY A 16 -30.53 -15.17 16.99
CA GLY A 16 -30.18 -15.97 18.15
C GLY A 16 -30.84 -15.39 19.40
N GLY A 17 -31.88 -16.05 19.89
CA GLY A 17 -32.60 -15.66 21.10
C GLY A 17 -31.77 -15.82 22.37
N VAL A 18 -31.92 -14.87 23.28
CA VAL A 18 -31.40 -14.95 24.65
C VAL A 18 -32.47 -15.61 25.52
N ALA A 19 -32.18 -16.80 26.04
CA ALA A 19 -32.97 -17.45 27.08
C ALA A 19 -32.35 -17.10 28.45
N VAL A 20 -33.13 -16.47 29.33
CA VAL A 20 -32.78 -16.33 30.75
C VAL A 20 -33.55 -17.40 31.52
N ALA A 21 -32.81 -18.29 32.16
CA ALA A 21 -33.33 -19.35 33.01
C ALA A 21 -33.73 -18.78 34.38
N ALA A 22 -35.00 -18.94 34.76
CA ALA A 22 -35.45 -18.79 36.14
C ALA A 22 -35.12 -20.08 36.91
N PHE A 23 -34.34 -19.95 37.98
CA PHE A 23 -34.06 -21.05 38.89
C PHE A 23 -35.20 -21.22 39.92
N GLN A 24 -35.47 -22.49 40.21
CA GLN A 24 -36.61 -23.04 40.94
C GLN A 24 -36.48 -23.02 42.48
N ASN A 25 -37.63 -23.35 43.09
CA ASN A 25 -37.83 -24.25 44.25
C ASN A 25 -38.09 -23.51 45.58
N ASN A 26 -38.97 -23.90 46.51
CA ASN A 26 -39.84 -25.06 46.78
C ASN A 26 -40.81 -24.53 47.86
N SER A 27 -42.11 -24.85 47.95
CA SER A 27 -42.56 -26.06 48.66
C SER A 27 -44.09 -26.09 48.69
N ARG A 28 -44.62 -27.24 48.27
CA ARG A 28 -45.77 -28.00 48.79
C ARG A 28 -46.85 -27.33 49.66
N ASP A 29 -48.07 -27.54 49.18
CA ASP A 29 -49.25 -28.10 49.86
C ASP A 29 -50.47 -27.16 49.88
N THR A 30 -51.38 -27.43 48.95
CA THR A 30 -52.78 -27.02 48.99
C THR A 30 -53.62 -28.18 49.46
N GLY A 31 -54.42 -27.96 50.51
CA GLY A 31 -55.59 -28.78 50.78
C GLY A 31 -55.98 -28.87 52.25
N ALA A 32 -56.66 -27.84 52.77
CA ALA A 32 -57.69 -27.98 53.82
C ALA A 32 -58.43 -26.65 53.99
N GLU A 33 -59.62 -26.56 53.42
CA GLU A 33 -60.67 -25.66 53.89
C GLU A 33 -61.20 -26.19 55.23
N ALA A 34 -61.32 -25.31 56.22
CA ALA A 34 -62.23 -25.47 57.35
C ALA A 34 -62.56 -24.08 57.93
N ASP A 35 -63.86 -23.82 58.00
CA ASP A 35 -64.54 -22.70 58.63
C ASP A 35 -64.00 -22.28 60.00
N ALA A 36 -64.06 -20.97 60.29
CA ALA A 36 -64.77 -20.45 61.46
C ALA A 36 -64.82 -18.91 61.42
N ALA A 37 -66.05 -18.40 61.42
CA ALA A 37 -66.37 -17.01 61.66
C ALA A 37 -65.98 -16.58 63.09
N LEU A 38 -65.44 -15.37 63.23
CA LEU A 38 -65.67 -14.51 64.39
C LEU A 38 -65.75 -13.05 63.93
N SER A 39 -66.95 -12.51 64.08
CA SER A 39 -67.33 -11.11 63.95
C SER A 39 -66.97 -10.31 65.20
N GLY A 40 -66.70 -9.01 65.00
CA GLY A 40 -66.56 -7.98 66.03
C GLY A 40 -65.09 -7.58 66.21
N ASP A 41 -64.72 -6.32 66.31
CA ASP A 41 -65.44 -5.07 66.46
C ASP A 41 -64.37 -3.97 66.28
N ALA A 42 -64.83 -2.74 66.03
CA ALA A 42 -64.06 -1.51 66.13
C ALA A 42 -62.98 -1.24 65.08
N ALA A 43 -63.34 -0.30 64.20
CA ALA A 43 -62.42 0.65 63.61
C ALA A 43 -61.38 1.12 64.63
N ILE A 44 -60.13 0.84 64.35
CA ILE A 44 -59.07 1.81 64.58
C ILE A 44 -58.62 2.19 63.19
N GLU A 45 -59.24 3.26 62.66
CA GLU A 45 -58.52 4.16 61.76
C GLU A 45 -57.33 4.65 62.57
N ASP A 46 -56.22 3.90 62.47
CA ASP A 46 -54.94 4.34 62.97
C ASP A 46 -54.48 5.44 62.02
N ALA A 47 -55.03 6.63 62.26
CA ALA A 47 -54.41 7.87 61.90
C ALA A 47 -53.10 7.97 62.69
N ILE A 48 -52.11 7.20 62.25
CA ILE A 48 -50.72 7.55 62.45
C ILE A 48 -50.55 8.86 61.66
N ALA A 49 -50.74 9.97 62.38
CA ALA A 49 -50.07 11.20 62.06
C ALA A 49 -48.58 10.87 62.11
N GLU A 50 -48.02 10.48 60.97
CA GLU A 50 -46.58 10.40 60.79
C GLU A 50 -46.05 11.81 60.98
N ASP A 51 -45.49 12.02 62.16
CA ASP A 51 -44.78 13.21 62.58
C ASP A 51 -43.57 13.40 61.65
N GLY A 52 -43.80 14.11 60.54
CA GLY A 52 -42.90 15.09 59.91
C GLY A 52 -41.44 14.71 59.63
N ALA A 53 -41.05 13.44 59.62
CA ALA A 53 -39.68 13.01 59.38
C ALA A 53 -39.53 12.34 58.00
N GLY A 54 -39.54 13.18 56.96
CA GLY A 54 -38.75 12.98 55.74
C GLY A 54 -38.98 11.69 54.94
N ARG A 55 -40.22 11.40 54.52
CA ARG A 55 -40.43 10.42 53.45
C ARG A 55 -39.79 10.98 52.17
N LEU A 56 -38.73 10.32 51.68
CA LEU A 56 -38.10 10.72 50.41
C LEU A 56 -39.12 10.57 49.29
N GLU A 57 -39.56 11.69 48.75
CA GLU A 57 -40.46 11.76 47.60
C GLU A 57 -39.66 11.55 46.32
N TYR A 58 -40.29 10.96 45.30
CA TYR A 58 -39.65 10.70 44.02
C TYR A 58 -40.58 11.08 42.87
N ALA A 59 -39.99 11.69 41.85
CA ALA A 59 -40.60 11.87 40.56
C ALA A 59 -40.20 10.73 39.62
N GLU A 60 -41.15 10.27 38.80
CA GLU A 60 -40.93 9.25 37.78
C GLU A 60 -40.34 9.91 36.53
N VAL A 61 -39.23 9.39 36.01
CA VAL A 61 -38.65 9.89 34.75
C VAL A 61 -39.38 9.27 33.57
N LEU A 62 -39.86 10.12 32.66
CA LEU A 62 -40.63 9.72 31.47
C LEU A 62 -39.78 9.72 30.20
N ASP A 63 -38.90 10.71 30.02
CA ASP A 63 -38.04 10.87 28.85
C ASP A 63 -36.71 11.53 29.23
N VAL A 64 -35.64 11.11 28.56
CA VAL A 64 -34.27 11.60 28.78
C VAL A 64 -33.65 11.93 27.44
N ALA A 65 -33.50 13.23 27.16
CA ALA A 65 -32.87 13.73 25.95
C ALA A 65 -31.47 14.29 26.24
N ALA A 66 -30.44 13.66 25.68
CA ALA A 66 -29.08 14.17 25.80
C ALA A 66 -28.89 15.44 24.96
N VAL A 67 -28.33 16.48 25.58
CA VAL A 67 -27.87 17.71 24.92
C VAL A 67 -26.39 17.51 24.63
N THR A 68 -26.03 17.43 23.35
CA THR A 68 -24.66 17.16 22.92
C THR A 68 -23.93 18.41 22.41
N GLU A 69 -22.62 18.42 22.57
CA GLU A 69 -21.72 19.43 22.01
C GLU A 69 -20.64 18.76 21.16
N ARG A 70 -20.33 19.38 20.01
CA ARG A 70 -19.31 18.87 19.10
C ARG A 70 -17.92 19.21 19.61
N GLN A 71 -17.13 18.19 19.92
CA GLN A 71 -15.75 18.33 20.40
C GLN A 71 -14.76 17.63 19.46
N ASP A 72 -13.49 18.03 19.51
CA ASP A 72 -12.43 17.42 18.71
C ASP A 72 -12.01 16.07 19.30
N LEU A 73 -12.11 15.02 18.49
CA LEU A 73 -11.71 13.67 18.88
C LEU A 73 -10.24 13.43 18.52
N TYR A 74 -9.42 13.17 19.55
CA TYR A 74 -8.01 12.85 19.41
C TYR A 74 -7.70 11.41 19.80
N ALA A 75 -6.79 10.79 19.07
CA ALA A 75 -6.18 9.51 19.43
C ALA A 75 -4.69 9.66 19.73
N THR A 76 -4.16 8.76 20.56
CA THR A 76 -2.73 8.71 20.90
C THR A 76 -2.01 7.76 19.96
N VAL A 77 -0.91 8.21 19.35
CA VAL A 77 -0.09 7.36 18.47
C VAL A 77 0.76 6.42 19.30
N ILE A 78 0.65 5.13 19.02
CA ILE A 78 1.42 4.07 19.68
C ILE A 78 2.47 3.45 18.74
N GLY A 79 2.37 3.65 17.43
CA GLY A 79 3.35 3.18 16.45
C GLY A 79 3.31 3.95 15.13
N SER A 80 4.47 4.11 14.49
CA SER A 80 4.56 4.71 13.14
C SER A 80 5.63 4.01 12.29
N GLU A 81 5.19 3.33 11.24
CA GLU A 81 6.06 2.58 10.32
C GLU A 81 6.15 3.30 8.97
N PRO A 82 7.36 3.69 8.51
CA PRO A 82 7.52 4.37 7.24
C PRO A 82 7.35 3.40 6.06
N VAL A 83 6.57 3.81 5.07
CA VAL A 83 6.39 3.09 3.81
C VAL A 83 7.34 3.68 2.78
N ARG A 84 8.26 2.85 2.27
CA ARG A 84 9.31 3.27 1.34
C ARG A 84 9.01 2.81 -0.07
N GLU A 85 9.31 3.67 -1.03
CA GLU A 85 9.30 3.35 -2.45
C GLU A 85 10.73 3.39 -2.97
N THR A 86 11.14 2.36 -3.70
CA THR A 86 12.47 2.24 -4.29
C THR A 86 12.35 2.38 -5.80
N THR A 87 13.06 3.35 -6.36
CA THR A 87 13.19 3.53 -7.81
C THR A 87 14.57 3.08 -8.24
N THR A 88 14.60 2.17 -9.22
CA THR A 88 15.85 1.75 -9.88
C THR A 88 15.97 2.50 -11.20
N SER A 89 17.05 3.24 -11.37
CA SER A 89 17.44 3.83 -12.64
C SER A 89 18.60 3.05 -13.24
N SER A 90 18.57 2.82 -14.55
CA SER A 90 19.63 2.14 -15.28
C SER A 90 20.13 3.05 -16.40
N SER A 91 21.42 3.37 -16.39
CA SER A 91 22.05 4.15 -17.45
C SER A 91 23.06 3.29 -18.21
N PRO A 92 22.88 3.04 -19.53
CA PRO A 92 23.87 2.34 -20.32
C PRO A 92 25.09 3.23 -20.53
N ARG A 93 26.29 2.70 -20.29
CA ARG A 93 27.54 3.31 -20.74
C ARG A 93 28.32 2.34 -21.61
N GLN A 94 29.02 2.89 -22.59
CA GLN A 94 29.85 2.10 -23.48
C GLN A 94 31.26 2.00 -22.91
N VAL A 95 31.73 0.78 -22.71
CA VAL A 95 33.12 0.49 -22.33
C VAL A 95 33.79 -0.11 -23.56
N CYS A 96 34.78 0.60 -24.08
CA CYS A 96 35.58 0.16 -25.22
C CYS A 96 36.96 -0.29 -24.75
N GLU A 97 37.40 -1.42 -25.27
CA GLU A 97 38.73 -1.97 -25.06
C GLU A 97 39.39 -2.23 -26.42
N ASP A 98 40.67 -1.89 -26.52
CA ASP A 98 41.46 -2.11 -27.72
C ASP A 98 42.04 -3.53 -27.63
N VAL A 99 41.58 -4.42 -28.53
CA VAL A 99 41.96 -5.84 -28.55
C VAL A 99 42.79 -6.11 -29.78
N VAL A 100 43.94 -6.79 -29.61
CA VAL A 100 44.77 -7.20 -30.74
C VAL A 100 44.17 -8.46 -31.35
N VAL A 101 43.69 -8.36 -32.59
CA VAL A 101 43.19 -9.49 -33.36
C VAL A 101 44.17 -9.86 -34.46
N GLN A 102 44.23 -11.16 -34.78
CA GLN A 102 45.04 -11.68 -35.86
C GLN A 102 44.17 -11.89 -37.10
N GLU A 103 44.33 -11.06 -38.12
CA GLU A 103 43.63 -11.21 -39.40
C GLU A 103 44.58 -11.78 -40.47
N ARG A 104 44.09 -12.73 -41.26
CA ARG A 104 44.76 -13.24 -42.45
C ARG A 104 44.24 -12.46 -43.66
N LEU A 105 45.11 -11.68 -44.29
CA LEU A 105 44.77 -10.91 -45.49
C LEU A 105 44.41 -11.84 -46.66
N PRO A 106 43.47 -11.46 -47.54
CA PRO A 106 43.09 -12.26 -48.70
C PRO A 106 44.26 -12.35 -49.70
N GLU A 107 44.59 -13.58 -50.11
CA GLU A 107 45.55 -13.87 -51.16
C GLU A 107 45.16 -13.12 -52.44
N ARG A 108 46.03 -12.25 -52.96
CA ARG A 108 45.86 -11.68 -54.30
C ARG A 108 46.54 -12.59 -55.31
N ASP A 109 45.74 -13.35 -56.05
CA ASP A 109 46.23 -14.10 -57.20
C ASP A 109 46.80 -13.15 -58.27
N GLY A 110 48.03 -13.45 -58.70
CA GLY A 110 48.80 -12.69 -59.68
C GLY A 110 48.06 -12.55 -61.01
N ASN A 111 47.97 -11.30 -61.48
CA ASN A 111 47.25 -10.92 -62.67
C ASN A 111 47.97 -11.44 -63.94
N VAL A 112 47.48 -12.55 -64.51
CA VAL A 112 47.97 -13.18 -65.77
C VAL A 112 47.81 -12.26 -67.01
N GLY A 113 47.17 -11.09 -66.86
CA GLY A 113 46.94 -10.13 -67.96
C GLY A 113 48.18 -9.38 -68.48
N GLY A 114 49.28 -9.33 -67.71
CA GLY A 114 50.48 -8.56 -68.08
C GLY A 114 51.33 -9.16 -69.22
N THR A 115 51.25 -10.46 -69.43
CA THR A 115 52.16 -11.20 -70.32
C THR A 115 51.73 -11.17 -71.78
N VAL A 116 50.44 -10.93 -72.07
CA VAL A 116 49.89 -11.00 -73.43
C VAL A 116 50.17 -9.73 -74.24
N ALA A 117 50.29 -8.56 -73.58
CA ALA A 117 50.52 -7.28 -74.28
C ALA A 117 51.95 -7.13 -74.85
N GLY A 118 52.96 -7.76 -74.25
CA GLY A 118 54.35 -7.65 -74.70
C GLY A 118 54.62 -8.32 -76.05
N ALA A 119 53.89 -9.39 -76.37
CA ALA A 119 54.09 -10.16 -77.60
C ALA A 119 53.63 -9.39 -78.86
N VAL A 120 52.59 -8.57 -78.75
CA VAL A 120 52.03 -7.84 -79.90
C VAL A 120 52.94 -6.67 -80.31
N ILE A 121 53.52 -5.98 -79.34
CA ILE A 121 54.42 -4.84 -79.60
C ILE A 121 55.73 -5.30 -80.24
N GLY A 122 56.31 -6.43 -79.79
CA GLY A 122 57.54 -6.98 -80.37
C GLY A 122 57.39 -7.49 -81.81
N GLY A 123 56.22 -8.05 -82.16
CA GLY A 123 55.97 -8.59 -83.50
C GLY A 123 55.83 -7.53 -84.61
N LEU A 124 55.36 -6.32 -84.26
CA LEU A 124 55.12 -5.26 -85.25
C LEU A 124 56.38 -4.48 -85.61
N VAL A 125 57.31 -4.29 -84.67
CA VAL A 125 58.57 -3.57 -84.90
C VAL A 125 59.56 -4.40 -85.71
N GLY A 126 59.59 -5.73 -85.54
CA GLY A 126 60.50 -6.62 -86.26
C GLY A 126 60.24 -6.75 -87.77
N ASN A 127 59.05 -6.38 -88.24
CA ASN A 127 58.67 -6.51 -89.66
C ASN A 127 59.13 -5.34 -90.56
N GLN A 128 59.67 -4.25 -89.99
CA GLN A 128 60.04 -3.04 -90.75
C GLN A 128 61.53 -2.96 -91.14
N VAL A 129 62.39 -3.85 -90.62
CA VAL A 129 63.84 -3.82 -90.87
C VAL A 129 64.22 -4.95 -91.84
N GLY A 130 64.33 -4.64 -93.14
CA GLY A 130 64.99 -5.51 -94.14
C GLY A 130 64.15 -5.88 -95.37
N GLY A 131 64.76 -5.84 -96.57
CA GLY A 131 64.15 -6.30 -97.83
C GLY A 131 64.55 -7.73 -98.19
N GLY A 132 63.65 -8.48 -98.83
CA GLY A 132 63.90 -9.84 -99.36
C GLY A 132 63.49 -10.99 -98.42
N ASN A 133 63.82 -12.23 -98.83
CA ASN A 133 63.45 -13.48 -98.12
C ASN A 133 63.97 -13.57 -96.67
N GLY A 134 64.88 -12.68 -96.25
CA GLY A 134 65.34 -12.57 -94.86
C GLY A 134 64.29 -12.04 -93.87
N ARG A 135 63.24 -11.34 -94.34
CA ARG A 135 62.21 -10.74 -93.48
C ARG A 135 61.34 -11.76 -92.75
N LYS A 136 61.08 -12.92 -93.38
CA LYS A 136 60.27 -13.99 -92.78
C LYS A 136 61.01 -14.72 -91.65
N LEU A 137 62.34 -14.82 -91.75
CA LEU A 137 63.17 -15.43 -90.70
C LEU A 137 63.31 -14.51 -89.47
N ALA A 138 63.44 -13.20 -89.67
CA ALA A 138 63.59 -12.24 -88.57
C ALA A 138 62.34 -12.15 -87.66
N THR A 139 61.13 -12.17 -88.23
CA THR A 139 59.88 -12.13 -87.46
C THR A 139 59.66 -13.40 -86.63
N ALA A 140 60.01 -14.58 -87.16
CA ALA A 140 59.92 -15.84 -86.43
C ALA A 140 60.93 -15.92 -85.28
N ALA A 141 62.13 -15.36 -85.46
CA ALA A 141 63.14 -15.27 -84.41
C ALA A 141 62.76 -14.25 -83.31
N GLY A 142 62.14 -13.12 -83.66
CA GLY A 142 61.73 -12.08 -82.70
C GLY A 142 60.61 -12.54 -81.75
N ALA A 143 59.62 -13.29 -82.26
CA ALA A 143 58.51 -13.81 -81.45
C ALA A 143 58.96 -14.90 -80.45
N THR A 144 59.95 -15.71 -80.82
CA THR A 144 60.48 -16.78 -79.97
C THR A 144 61.46 -16.26 -78.91
N ALA A 145 62.23 -15.19 -79.21
CA ALA A 145 63.06 -14.51 -78.22
C ALA A 145 62.23 -13.77 -77.16
N GLY A 146 61.07 -13.20 -77.52
CA GLY A 146 60.18 -12.50 -76.58
C GLY A 146 59.43 -13.41 -75.61
N GLY A 147 59.27 -14.71 -75.92
CA GLY A 147 58.53 -15.66 -75.10
C GLY A 147 59.32 -16.26 -73.92
N PHE A 148 60.66 -16.22 -73.95
CA PHE A 148 61.48 -16.94 -72.97
C PHE A 148 61.80 -16.16 -71.68
N ILE A 149 61.53 -14.85 -71.65
CA ILE A 149 61.82 -13.99 -70.48
C ILE A 149 60.58 -13.83 -69.56
N GLY A 150 59.41 -14.28 -69.99
CA GLY A 150 58.13 -14.07 -69.29
C GLY A 150 57.82 -15.00 -68.12
N ASN A 151 58.73 -15.87 -67.68
CA ASN A 151 58.42 -16.89 -66.65
C ASN A 151 59.27 -16.80 -65.37
N ARG A 152 59.69 -15.59 -64.98
CA ARG A 152 60.42 -15.37 -63.70
C ARG A 152 59.95 -14.15 -62.92
N VAL A 153 58.68 -13.78 -63.05
CA VAL A 153 58.03 -12.83 -62.15
C VAL A 153 56.79 -13.49 -61.58
N ASP A 154 56.98 -14.58 -60.83
CA ASP A 154 56.01 -14.98 -59.82
C ASP A 154 56.64 -15.97 -58.83
N ARG A 155 57.44 -15.46 -57.88
CA ARG A 155 57.94 -16.24 -56.73
C ARG A 155 57.84 -15.53 -55.40
N ASN A 156 57.04 -14.47 -55.33
CA ASN A 156 56.69 -13.85 -54.06
C ASN A 156 55.22 -14.14 -53.79
N HIS A 157 54.90 -15.41 -53.59
CA HIS A 157 53.66 -15.85 -52.97
C HIS A 157 53.71 -15.39 -51.50
N VAL A 158 53.38 -14.12 -51.26
CA VAL A 158 53.14 -13.58 -49.92
C VAL A 158 51.71 -13.94 -49.52
N GLY A 159 51.45 -15.25 -49.49
CA GLY A 159 50.18 -15.79 -49.02
C GLY A 159 50.16 -15.88 -47.49
N GLY A 160 49.09 -15.39 -46.87
CA GLY A 160 48.76 -15.68 -45.48
C GLY A 160 49.57 -14.97 -44.39
N ARG A 161 50.13 -13.78 -44.63
CA ARG A 161 50.77 -13.00 -43.55
C ARG A 161 49.72 -12.62 -42.50
N VAL A 162 49.81 -13.24 -41.32
CA VAL A 162 49.03 -12.85 -40.15
C VAL A 162 49.47 -11.45 -39.76
N VAL A 163 48.57 -10.49 -39.88
CA VAL A 163 48.81 -9.11 -39.44
C VAL A 163 48.01 -8.88 -38.17
N GLU A 164 48.67 -8.27 -37.20
CA GLU A 164 48.01 -7.81 -35.99
C GLU A 164 47.27 -6.52 -36.33
N ARG A 165 45.96 -6.51 -36.10
CA ARG A 165 45.13 -5.32 -36.15
C ARG A 165 44.61 -5.05 -34.74
N VAL A 166 44.68 -3.79 -34.32
CA VAL A 166 44.00 -3.34 -33.10
C VAL A 166 42.56 -3.05 -33.46
N ASP A 167 41.65 -3.90 -32.96
CA ASP A 167 40.22 -3.72 -33.11
C ASP A 167 39.65 -3.17 -31.80
N ARG A 168 38.90 -2.06 -31.89
CA ARG A 168 38.20 -1.47 -30.75
C ARG A 168 36.90 -2.21 -30.52
N GLN A 169 36.85 -3.02 -29.48
CA GLN A 169 35.63 -3.72 -29.08
C GLN A 169 34.91 -2.91 -28.01
N CYS A 170 33.69 -2.48 -28.32
CA CYS A 170 32.86 -1.75 -27.40
C CYS A 170 31.70 -2.63 -26.92
N ARG A 171 31.51 -2.72 -25.60
CA ARG A 171 30.33 -3.35 -25.00
C ARG A 171 29.57 -2.36 -24.14
N THR A 172 28.24 -2.49 -24.13
CA THR A 172 27.37 -1.69 -23.27
C THR A 172 27.30 -2.35 -21.90
N VAL A 173 27.66 -1.61 -20.85
CA VAL A 173 27.45 -2.03 -19.46
C VAL A 173 26.32 -1.18 -18.87
N GLN A 174 25.46 -1.80 -18.06
CA GLN A 174 24.37 -1.12 -17.37
C GLN A 174 24.87 -0.73 -15.98
N ASP A 175 24.95 0.56 -15.69
CA ASP A 175 25.11 1.03 -14.33
C ASP A 175 23.73 1.19 -13.70
N THR A 176 23.49 0.51 -12.58
CA THR A 176 22.22 0.61 -11.84
C THR A 176 22.40 1.49 -10.62
N SER A 177 21.44 2.39 -10.41
CA SER A 177 21.37 3.22 -9.22
C SER A 177 19.99 3.04 -8.58
N GLN A 178 19.97 2.81 -7.28
CA GLN A 178 18.75 2.67 -6.49
C GLN A 178 18.59 3.88 -5.59
N SER A 179 17.39 4.48 -5.59
CA SER A 179 17.02 5.53 -4.66
C SER A 179 15.75 5.12 -3.91
N SER A 180 15.74 5.27 -2.59
CA SER A 180 14.60 4.94 -1.74
C SER A 180 14.13 6.18 -0.99
N ARG A 181 12.83 6.46 -1.03
CA ARG A 181 12.21 7.59 -0.32
C ARG A 181 10.97 7.11 0.46
N VAL A 182 10.69 7.76 1.58
CA VAL A 182 9.44 7.51 2.33
C VAL A 182 8.30 8.20 1.60
N VAL A 183 7.22 7.47 1.36
CA VAL A 183 6.03 7.94 0.63
C VAL A 183 4.78 8.04 1.50
N ALA A 184 4.77 7.35 2.66
CA ALA A 184 3.69 7.41 3.63
C ALA A 184 4.15 6.81 4.98
N TYR A 185 3.28 6.85 5.97
CA TYR A 185 3.42 6.15 7.24
C TYR A 185 2.16 5.35 7.54
N ASN A 186 2.34 4.08 7.91
CA ASN A 186 1.28 3.28 8.54
C ASN A 186 1.33 3.59 10.04
N VAL A 187 0.25 4.13 10.57
CA VAL A 187 0.17 4.59 11.96
C VAL A 187 -0.77 3.68 12.73
N THR A 188 -0.33 3.24 13.89
CA THR A 188 -1.18 2.55 14.88
C THR A 188 -1.48 3.53 16.00
N TYR A 189 -2.74 3.69 16.34
CA TYR A 189 -3.20 4.63 17.36
C TYR A 189 -4.15 3.96 18.35
N ARG A 190 -4.28 4.55 19.53
CA ARG A 190 -5.22 4.18 20.58
C ARG A 190 -6.25 5.29 20.77
N ASP A 191 -7.51 4.92 20.69
CA ASP A 191 -8.65 5.79 20.94
C ASP A 191 -8.86 6.04 22.45
N PRO A 192 -9.59 7.10 22.84
CA PRO A 192 -9.91 7.37 24.25
C PRO A 192 -10.68 6.24 24.93
N ASP A 193 -11.47 5.47 24.19
CA ASP A 193 -12.19 4.28 24.67
C ASP A 193 -11.27 3.05 24.90
N GLY A 194 -9.97 3.19 24.57
CA GLY A 194 -8.96 2.14 24.71
C GLY A 194 -8.83 1.20 23.52
N SER A 195 -9.72 1.31 22.53
CA SER A 195 -9.61 0.56 21.28
C SER A 195 -8.40 1.02 20.46
N THR A 196 -7.98 0.20 19.51
CA THR A 196 -6.78 0.46 18.69
C THR A 196 -7.16 0.39 17.23
N GLY A 197 -6.74 1.42 16.47
CA GLY A 197 -6.96 1.51 15.03
C GLY A 197 -5.66 1.68 14.25
N THR A 198 -5.78 1.62 12.93
CA THR A 198 -4.67 1.96 12.02
C THR A 198 -5.14 2.94 10.96
N LEU A 199 -4.26 3.87 10.58
CA LEU A 199 -4.52 4.80 9.48
C LEU A 199 -3.23 5.08 8.70
N ARG A 200 -3.36 5.48 7.44
CA ARG A 200 -2.24 5.86 6.59
C ARG A 200 -2.13 7.39 6.52
N THR A 201 -0.92 7.90 6.75
CA THR A 201 -0.62 9.34 6.64
C THR A 201 0.45 9.61 5.60
N ASP A 202 0.43 10.78 4.98
CA ASP A 202 1.44 11.18 3.99
C ASP A 202 2.74 11.69 4.65
N SER A 203 2.66 12.12 5.90
CA SER A 203 3.78 12.65 6.69
C SER A 203 3.89 11.95 8.03
N LYS A 204 5.07 12.02 8.67
CA LYS A 204 5.28 11.41 9.98
C LYS A 204 4.26 11.97 10.98
N PRO A 205 3.50 11.12 11.69
CA PRO A 205 2.51 11.61 12.64
C PRO A 205 3.16 12.25 13.87
N ALA A 206 2.43 13.15 14.51
CA ALA A 206 2.73 13.63 15.86
C ALA A 206 2.34 12.56 16.92
N GLU A 207 2.53 12.87 18.20
CA GLU A 207 2.13 11.97 19.30
C GLU A 207 0.60 11.80 19.40
N LYS A 208 -0.17 12.77 18.92
CA LYS A 208 -1.64 12.73 18.86
C LYS A 208 -2.13 13.06 17.47
N ILE A 209 -3.21 12.41 17.06
CA ILE A 209 -3.86 12.63 15.77
C ILE A 209 -5.31 13.00 16.01
N LYS A 210 -5.78 14.07 15.34
CA LYS A 210 -7.20 14.42 15.28
C LYS A 210 -7.88 13.45 14.33
N LEU A 211 -8.77 12.61 14.85
CA LEU A 211 -9.55 11.67 14.04
C LEU A 211 -10.79 12.34 13.43
N GLY A 212 -11.27 13.41 14.06
CA GLY A 212 -12.42 14.17 13.60
C GLY A 212 -13.05 14.94 14.74
N THR A 213 -14.36 14.88 14.80
CA THR A 213 -15.18 15.44 15.88
C THR A 213 -16.19 14.42 16.36
N GLU A 214 -16.51 14.46 17.65
CA GLU A 214 -17.56 13.65 18.27
C GLU A 214 -18.58 14.55 18.97
N ASP A 215 -19.81 14.07 19.13
CA ASP A 215 -20.87 14.75 19.87
C ASP A 215 -20.88 14.21 21.32
N VAL A 216 -20.42 15.01 22.27
CA VAL A 216 -20.30 14.63 23.69
C VAL A 216 -21.52 15.14 24.46
N PRO A 217 -22.22 14.31 25.25
CA PRO A 217 -23.32 14.78 26.10
C PRO A 217 -22.78 15.72 27.19
N VAL A 218 -23.32 16.95 27.23
CA VAL A 218 -22.95 17.98 28.21
C VAL A 218 -24.08 18.28 29.21
N ALA A 219 -25.31 17.91 28.88
CA ALA A 219 -26.47 18.01 29.75
C ALA A 219 -27.56 17.01 29.33
N TRP A 220 -28.57 16.84 30.19
CA TRP A 220 -29.75 16.02 29.93
C TRP A 220 -31.01 16.85 30.18
N ASP A 221 -31.87 16.95 29.18
CA ASP A 221 -33.22 17.44 29.34
C ASP A 221 -34.12 16.28 29.76
N VAL A 222 -34.59 16.32 31.00
CA VAL A 222 -35.29 15.22 31.65
C VAL A 222 -36.74 15.60 31.83
N THR A 223 -37.64 14.87 31.19
CA THR A 223 -39.08 15.00 31.40
C THR A 223 -39.51 14.02 32.49
N TYR A 224 -40.15 14.52 33.54
CA TYR A 224 -40.55 13.75 34.70
C TYR A 224 -42.00 14.01 35.09
N ARG A 225 -42.60 13.06 35.80
CA ARG A 225 -43.93 13.16 36.38
C ARG A 225 -43.86 13.22 37.90
N TYR A 226 -44.46 14.26 38.46
CA TYR A 226 -44.63 14.43 39.90
C TYR A 226 -46.00 15.03 40.20
N ASP A 227 -46.72 14.48 41.19
CA ASP A 227 -48.11 14.86 41.49
C ASP A 227 -49.06 14.86 40.28
N GLY A 228 -48.88 13.88 39.39
CA GLY A 228 -49.68 13.75 38.16
C GLY A 228 -49.42 14.82 37.10
N ARG A 229 -48.43 15.69 37.29
CA ARG A 229 -48.02 16.72 36.31
C ARG A 229 -46.68 16.37 35.69
N GLU A 230 -46.57 16.58 34.40
CA GLU A 230 -45.31 16.44 33.67
C GLU A 230 -44.55 17.77 33.65
N ARG A 231 -43.25 17.69 33.84
CA ARG A 231 -42.33 18.84 33.86
C ARG A 231 -41.00 18.42 33.23
N THR A 232 -40.25 19.40 32.71
CA THR A 232 -38.91 19.19 32.17
C THR A 232 -37.89 19.98 32.98
N VAL A 233 -36.76 19.35 33.27
CA VAL A 233 -35.62 19.99 33.94
C VAL A 233 -34.33 19.65 33.21
N ARG A 234 -33.40 20.61 33.13
CA ARG A 234 -32.06 20.37 32.58
C ARG A 234 -31.10 19.97 33.71
N MET A 235 -30.41 18.86 33.53
CA MET A 235 -29.49 18.27 34.51
C MET A 235 -28.08 18.14 33.94
N ALA A 236 -27.08 18.20 34.80
CA ALA A 236 -25.66 18.09 34.44
C ALA A 236 -25.11 16.65 34.53
N GLN A 237 -25.93 15.70 34.98
CA GLN A 237 -25.62 14.27 35.02
C GLN A 237 -26.82 13.51 34.47
N GLU A 238 -26.56 12.33 33.90
CA GLU A 238 -27.61 11.45 33.42
C GLU A 238 -28.53 11.05 34.58
N PRO A 239 -29.85 11.23 34.46
CA PRO A 239 -30.78 10.87 35.52
C PRO A 239 -30.87 9.35 35.67
N GLY A 240 -31.20 8.91 36.88
CA GLY A 240 -31.70 7.54 37.08
C GLY A 240 -33.17 7.40 36.65
N GLU A 241 -33.77 6.24 36.89
CA GLU A 241 -35.19 5.96 36.58
C GLU A 241 -36.18 6.86 37.37
N ARG A 242 -35.71 7.47 38.45
CA ARG A 242 -36.49 8.34 39.33
C ARG A 242 -35.63 9.46 39.91
N LEU A 243 -36.23 10.63 40.11
CA LEU A 243 -35.57 11.80 40.68
C LEU A 243 -36.06 12.06 42.10
N PRO A 244 -35.17 12.18 43.10
CA PRO A 244 -35.60 12.57 44.44
C PRO A 244 -36.17 13.99 44.43
N VAL A 245 -37.22 14.19 45.21
CA VAL A 245 -37.93 15.46 45.38
C VAL A 245 -37.74 15.95 46.81
N LEU A 246 -37.29 17.20 46.95
CA LEU A 246 -37.15 17.90 48.22
C LEU A 246 -37.90 19.23 48.12
N ASP A 247 -38.77 19.52 49.07
CA ASP A 247 -39.60 20.73 49.09
C ASP A 247 -40.41 20.94 47.78
N GLY A 248 -40.87 19.84 47.18
CA GLY A 248 -41.63 19.85 45.93
C GLY A 248 -40.82 20.16 44.66
N GLN A 249 -39.49 20.21 44.75
CA GLN A 249 -38.58 20.39 43.62
C GLN A 249 -37.69 19.16 43.43
N VAL A 250 -37.48 18.76 42.17
CA VAL A 250 -36.56 17.68 41.84
C VAL A 250 -35.12 18.12 42.12
N VAL A 251 -34.36 17.25 42.76
CA VAL A 251 -32.94 17.47 43.02
C VAL A 251 -32.17 17.12 41.77
N THR A 252 -31.46 18.09 41.19
CA THR A 252 -30.73 17.94 39.93
C THR A 252 -29.24 17.66 40.10
N GLN A 253 -28.76 17.67 41.35
CA GLN A 253 -27.39 17.37 41.71
C GLN A 253 -27.39 16.17 42.65
N THR A 254 -26.94 15.03 42.16
CA THR A 254 -26.52 13.96 43.06
C THR A 254 -25.20 14.44 43.65
N ALA A 255 -25.13 14.67 44.96
CA ALA A 255 -23.85 14.89 45.61
C ALA A 255 -23.01 13.62 45.38
N ALA A 256 -22.09 13.68 44.42
CA ALA A 256 -21.13 12.62 44.22
C ALA A 256 -20.34 12.51 45.52
N LEU A 257 -20.44 11.36 46.19
CA LEU A 257 -19.47 11.04 47.22
C LEU A 257 -18.13 10.89 46.49
N ASP A 258 -17.30 11.93 46.57
CA ASP A 258 -15.90 11.86 46.17
C ASP A 258 -15.25 10.74 46.99
N ASP A 259 -15.14 9.54 46.39
CA ASP A 259 -14.31 8.48 46.93
C ASP A 259 -12.86 8.86 46.62
N GLY A 260 -12.36 9.81 47.42
CA GLY A 260 -11.00 10.33 47.40
C GLY A 260 -9.99 9.26 47.80
N THR A 261 -9.84 8.22 46.97
CA THR A 261 -8.71 7.30 47.08
C THR A 261 -7.48 7.99 46.51
N THR A 262 -6.86 8.79 47.37
CA THR A 262 -5.50 9.29 47.20
C THR A 262 -4.56 8.08 47.20
N ARG A 263 -4.20 7.56 46.02
CA ARG A 263 -3.00 6.70 45.91
C ARG A 263 -1.77 7.60 45.92
N GLN A 264 -1.07 7.53 47.05
CA GLN A 264 0.33 7.93 47.19
C GLN A 264 1.23 7.08 46.27
#